data_AF-A0A6C0EPH1-F1
#
_entry.id   AF-A0A6C0EPH1-F1
#
_cell.length_a   1.000
_cell.length_b   1.000
_cell.length_c   1.000
_cell.angle_alpha   90.00
_cell.angle_beta   90.00
_cell.angle_gamma   90.00
#
_symmetry.space_group_name_H-M   'P 1'
#
loop_
_entity.id
_entity.type
_entity.pdbx_description
1 polymer ?
#
loop_
_entity_poly.entity_id
_entity_poly.type
_entity_poly.pdbx_seq_one_letter_code
_entity_poly.pdbx_strand_id
1 'polypeptide(L)'
;MSSSKYELLEWVNIDKLDWNALSGNKNAIDLLRKYPENINWTILSGNPNAFQLLIENPEKINWDYLSSNQNPNVISFLRENQTKINWTYLSGNPNAIQLLKDNQDKINWTLLSSNPAAVEFLSMNTKNIYWEYLSLNENAMKLIIENKKKINWELLSSNPNAIEYLSKNIKKINWDHISINPNSIEFISKHINKVNWDLLSENRNAIELLLKNQDKINWYLLSGNPAAIRLLTENQDKIDWMMLSENPAIFVECK
;
A
#
# COMPACT_ATOMS: atom_id res chain seq x y z
N MET A 1 -19.64 1.22 16.83
CA MET A 1 -19.55 0.40 15.60
C MET A 1 -19.04 -0.95 16.03
N SER A 2 -19.77 -2.03 15.76
CA SER A 2 -19.30 -3.39 15.99
C SER A 2 -18.00 -3.56 15.20
N SER A 3 -16.91 -3.97 15.86
CA SER A 3 -15.73 -4.37 15.12
C SER A 3 -16.10 -5.64 14.35
N SER A 4 -16.06 -5.57 13.02
CA SER A 4 -16.16 -6.73 12.15
C SER A 4 -15.19 -7.81 12.65
N LYS A 5 -15.71 -9.00 12.91
CA LYS A 5 -14.92 -10.15 13.34
C LYS A 5 -14.47 -10.94 12.11
N TYR A 6 -13.22 -11.35 12.04
CA TYR A 6 -12.65 -12.09 10.91
C TYR A 6 -12.15 -13.47 11.33
N GLU A 7 -12.37 -14.47 10.46
CA GLU A 7 -11.88 -15.84 10.62
C GLU A 7 -11.20 -16.33 9.34
N LEU A 8 -10.22 -17.24 9.46
CA LEU A 8 -9.52 -17.80 8.30
C LEU A 8 -10.49 -18.62 7.43
N LEU A 9 -10.27 -18.60 6.12
CA LEU A 9 -10.92 -19.54 5.20
C LEU A 9 -10.54 -20.98 5.56
N GLU A 10 -11.50 -21.90 5.44
CA GLU A 10 -11.33 -23.30 5.90
C GLU A 10 -10.14 -24.04 5.29
N TRP A 11 -9.76 -23.71 4.05
CA TRP A 11 -8.64 -24.37 3.36
C TRP A 11 -7.27 -23.84 3.80
N VAL A 12 -7.22 -22.70 4.51
CA VAL A 12 -5.97 -22.04 4.88
C VAL A 12 -5.39 -22.71 6.12
N ASN A 13 -4.22 -23.32 5.96
CA ASN A 13 -3.51 -23.95 7.07
C ASN A 13 -2.72 -22.91 7.87
N ILE A 14 -3.16 -22.67 9.11
CA ILE A 14 -2.52 -21.72 10.04
C ILE A 14 -1.05 -22.02 10.32
N ASP A 15 -0.65 -23.29 10.36
CA ASP A 15 0.73 -23.69 10.67
C ASP A 15 1.73 -23.32 9.56
N LYS A 16 1.21 -22.96 8.38
CA LYS A 16 2.02 -22.50 7.24
C LYS A 16 2.12 -20.98 7.16
N LEU A 17 1.34 -20.24 7.95
CA LEU A 17 1.30 -18.80 7.88
C LEU A 17 2.49 -18.16 8.60
N ASP A 18 2.96 -17.05 8.05
CA ASP A 18 3.99 -16.22 8.65
C ASP A 18 3.38 -15.18 9.60
N TRP A 19 3.77 -15.24 10.87
CA TRP A 19 3.20 -14.38 11.91
C TRP A 19 3.62 -12.91 11.81
N ASN A 20 4.78 -12.62 11.20
CA ASN A 20 5.19 -11.23 10.95
C ASN A 20 4.28 -10.61 9.88
N ALA A 21 4.04 -11.31 8.78
CA ALA A 21 3.10 -10.92 7.73
C ALA A 21 1.68 -10.77 8.29
N LEU A 22 1.21 -11.71 9.10
CA LEU A 22 -0.09 -11.61 9.77
C LEU A 22 -0.20 -10.37 10.66
N SER A 23 0.88 -9.97 11.34
CA SER A 23 0.87 -8.75 12.17
C SER A 23 0.59 -7.48 11.36
N GLY A 24 0.99 -7.45 10.08
CA GLY A 24 0.68 -6.37 9.15
C GLY A 24 -0.68 -6.53 8.43
N ASN A 25 -1.24 -7.74 8.42
CA ASN A 25 -2.49 -8.02 7.74
C ASN A 25 -3.69 -7.41 8.49
N LYS A 26 -4.38 -6.46 7.85
CA LYS A 26 -5.48 -5.70 8.45
C LYS A 26 -6.68 -6.58 8.90
N ASN A 27 -6.84 -7.77 8.34
CA ASN A 27 -7.93 -8.68 8.69
C ASN A 27 -7.51 -9.75 9.72
N ALA A 28 -6.24 -9.78 10.13
CA ALA A 28 -5.72 -10.80 11.06
C ALA A 28 -5.88 -10.45 12.54
N ILE A 29 -6.44 -9.28 12.89
CA ILE A 29 -6.47 -8.78 14.29
C ILE A 29 -7.11 -9.78 15.26
N ASP A 30 -8.20 -10.44 14.88
CA ASP A 30 -8.86 -11.43 15.74
C ASP A 30 -8.07 -12.72 15.88
N LEU A 31 -7.31 -13.10 14.85
CA LEU A 31 -6.38 -14.22 14.93
C LEU A 31 -5.22 -13.88 15.88
N LEU A 32 -4.61 -12.71 15.73
CA LEU A 32 -3.50 -12.24 16.55
C LEU A 32 -3.89 -12.16 18.04
N ARG A 33 -5.12 -11.74 18.36
CA ARG A 33 -5.64 -11.76 19.74
C ARG A 33 -5.67 -13.15 20.37
N LYS A 34 -5.88 -14.21 19.58
CA LYS A 34 -5.85 -15.61 20.06
C LYS A 34 -4.44 -16.11 20.33
N TYR A 35 -3.43 -15.52 19.68
CA TYR A 35 -2.03 -15.92 19.73
C TYR A 35 -1.11 -14.71 20.03
N PRO A 36 -1.25 -14.07 21.21
CA PRO A 36 -0.56 -12.82 21.51
C PRO A 36 0.97 -12.95 21.53
N GLU A 37 1.51 -14.14 21.83
CA GLU A 37 2.95 -14.42 21.84
C GLU A 37 3.57 -14.40 20.43
N ASN A 38 2.74 -14.53 19.39
CA ASN A 38 3.20 -14.53 18.00
C ASN A 38 3.17 -13.13 17.36
N ILE A 39 2.69 -12.11 18.08
CA ILE A 39 2.53 -10.76 17.53
C ILE A 39 3.89 -10.08 17.36
N ASN A 40 4.18 -9.65 16.13
CA ASN A 40 5.23 -8.66 15.89
C ASN A 40 4.67 -7.25 16.12
N TRP A 41 4.91 -6.72 17.31
CA TRP A 41 4.37 -5.42 17.74
C TRP A 41 4.88 -4.23 16.92
N THR A 42 6.09 -4.33 16.36
CA THR A 42 6.63 -3.32 15.45
C THR A 42 5.79 -3.23 14.18
N ILE A 43 5.55 -4.36 13.52
CA ILE A 43 4.73 -4.41 12.30
C ILE A 43 3.27 -4.06 12.62
N LEU A 44 2.73 -4.59 13.72
CA LEU A 44 1.37 -4.31 14.17
C LEU A 44 1.12 -2.81 14.39
N SER A 45 2.14 -2.04 14.79
CA SER A 45 2.03 -0.59 15.00
C SER A 45 1.68 0.16 13.70
N GLY A 46 2.02 -0.40 12.54
CA GLY A 46 1.63 0.14 11.23
C GLY A 46 0.28 -0.41 10.71
N ASN A 47 -0.30 -1.40 11.37
CA ASN A 47 -1.54 -2.02 10.92
C ASN A 47 -2.75 -1.08 11.17
N PRO A 48 -3.52 -0.72 10.12
CA PRO A 48 -4.60 0.26 10.23
C PRO A 48 -5.77 -0.20 11.12
N ASN A 49 -5.91 -1.50 11.35
CA ASN A 49 -7.00 -2.06 12.16
C ASN A 49 -6.55 -2.42 13.60
N ALA A 50 -5.27 -2.23 13.93
CA ALA A 50 -4.72 -2.64 15.23
C ALA A 50 -4.78 -1.58 16.34
N PHE A 51 -5.29 -0.37 16.06
CA PHE A 51 -5.20 0.76 16.99
C PHE A 51 -5.70 0.42 18.41
N GLN A 52 -6.82 -0.28 18.53
CA GLN A 52 -7.37 -0.68 19.84
C GLN A 52 -6.42 -1.61 20.61
N LEU A 53 -5.83 -2.60 19.92
CA LEU A 53 -4.89 -3.54 20.53
C LEU A 53 -3.58 -2.85 20.96
N LEU A 54 -3.15 -1.84 20.21
CA LEU A 54 -1.96 -1.04 20.52
C LEU A 54 -2.15 -0.18 21.77
N ILE A 55 -3.29 0.49 21.93
CA ILE A 55 -3.53 1.33 23.12
C ILE A 55 -3.76 0.51 24.40
N GLU A 56 -4.16 -0.75 24.27
CA GLU A 56 -4.21 -1.71 25.38
C GLU A 56 -2.81 -2.19 25.80
N ASN A 57 -1.78 -2.00 24.96
CA ASN A 57 -0.39 -2.42 25.20
C ASN A 57 0.60 -1.27 24.83
N PRO A 58 0.48 -0.10 25.47
CA PRO A 58 1.19 1.11 25.04
C PRO A 58 2.72 1.01 25.08
N GLU A 59 3.26 0.13 25.92
CA GLU A 59 4.69 -0.16 26.04
C GLU A 59 5.28 -0.90 24.83
N LYS A 60 4.42 -1.54 24.02
CA LYS A 60 4.82 -2.31 22.84
C LYS A 60 4.72 -1.50 21.54
N ILE A 61 4.20 -0.27 21.60
CA ILE A 61 4.02 0.59 20.44
C ILE A 61 5.38 0.97 19.86
N ASN A 62 5.56 0.65 18.58
CA ASN A 62 6.61 1.24 17.76
C ASN A 62 6.11 2.58 17.17
N TRP A 63 6.63 3.69 17.68
CA TRP A 63 6.16 5.03 17.33
C TRP A 63 6.50 5.46 15.90
N ASP A 64 7.54 4.87 15.31
CA ASP A 64 7.90 5.08 13.92
C ASP A 64 6.79 4.57 12.99
N TYR A 65 6.41 3.30 13.16
CA TYR A 65 5.36 2.66 12.36
C TYR A 65 4.00 3.27 12.67
N LEU A 66 3.73 3.60 13.94
CA LEU A 66 2.50 4.31 14.33
C LEU A 66 2.38 5.69 13.66
N SER A 67 3.49 6.42 13.46
CA SER A 67 3.47 7.73 12.79
C SER A 67 3.04 7.64 11.31
N SER A 68 3.34 6.52 10.64
CA SER A 68 2.85 6.23 9.29
C SER A 68 1.44 5.62 9.23
N ASN A 69 0.87 5.24 10.38
CA ASN A 69 -0.40 4.52 10.43
C ASN A 69 -1.57 5.43 10.00
N GLN A 70 -2.33 4.95 9.02
CA GLN A 70 -3.41 5.72 8.39
C GLN A 70 -4.75 5.61 9.12
N ASN A 71 -4.84 4.93 10.26
CA ASN A 71 -6.06 4.95 11.06
C ASN A 71 -6.34 6.39 11.56
N PRO A 72 -7.54 6.96 11.30
CA PRO A 72 -7.85 8.33 11.71
C PRO A 72 -7.71 8.59 13.23
N ASN A 73 -7.99 7.59 14.06
CA ASN A 73 -7.87 7.71 15.51
C ASN A 73 -6.42 7.84 15.98
N VAL A 74 -5.46 7.35 15.19
CA VAL A 74 -4.03 7.49 15.49
C VAL A 74 -3.61 8.95 15.45
N ILE A 75 -4.15 9.77 14.54
CA ILE A 75 -3.75 11.19 14.45
C ILE A 75 -4.06 11.94 15.74
N SER A 76 -5.23 11.72 16.33
CA SER A 76 -5.59 12.32 17.62
C SER A 76 -4.64 11.85 18.72
N PHE A 77 -4.34 10.55 18.77
CA PHE A 77 -3.40 9.99 19.73
C PHE A 77 -1.97 10.54 19.58
N LEU A 78 -1.49 10.74 18.35
CA LEU A 78 -0.19 11.35 18.08
C LEU A 78 -0.15 12.83 18.50
N ARG A 79 -1.24 13.59 18.33
CA ARG A 79 -1.33 14.99 18.79
C ARG A 79 -1.12 15.14 20.30
N GLU A 80 -1.54 14.16 21.07
CA GLU A 80 -1.34 14.11 22.53
C GLU A 80 0.08 13.64 22.92
N ASN A 81 0.83 13.05 21.97
CA ASN A 81 2.13 12.42 22.19
C ASN A 81 3.22 12.95 21.25
N GLN A 82 3.23 14.26 20.96
CA GLN A 82 4.08 14.82 19.90
C GLN A 82 5.59 14.58 20.05
N THR A 83 6.08 14.40 21.28
CA THR A 83 7.50 14.13 21.55
C THR A 83 7.94 12.75 21.05
N LYS A 84 7.00 11.84 20.79
CA LYS A 84 7.26 10.49 20.30
C LYS A 84 7.07 10.34 18.79
N ILE A 85 6.54 11.37 18.12
CA ILE A 85 6.26 11.32 16.68
C ILE A 85 7.56 11.18 15.88
N ASN A 86 7.58 10.23 14.96
CA ASN A 86 8.52 10.25 13.85
C ASN A 86 7.98 11.14 12.73
N TRP A 87 8.47 12.38 12.68
CA TRP A 87 7.98 13.40 11.75
C TRP A 87 8.30 13.09 10.29
N THR A 88 9.35 12.31 10.04
CA THR A 88 9.65 11.82 8.69
C THR A 88 8.51 10.92 8.21
N TYR A 89 8.18 9.86 8.95
CA TYR A 89 7.09 8.96 8.55
C TYR A 89 5.71 9.61 8.58
N LEU A 90 5.47 10.53 9.53
CA LEU A 90 4.23 11.31 9.56
C LEU A 90 4.05 12.16 8.29
N SER A 91 5.13 12.66 7.68
CA SER A 91 5.06 13.51 6.49
C SER A 91 4.41 12.81 5.28
N GLY A 92 4.54 11.48 5.20
CA GLY A 92 3.86 10.67 4.19
C GLY A 92 2.39 10.33 4.52
N ASN A 93 1.92 10.64 5.73
CA ASN A 93 0.58 10.27 6.19
C ASN A 93 -0.48 11.29 5.69
N PRO A 94 -1.44 10.89 4.83
CA PRO A 94 -2.43 11.82 4.29
C PRO A 94 -3.40 12.36 5.35
N ASN A 95 -3.59 11.66 6.47
CA ASN A 95 -4.44 12.12 7.56
C ASN A 95 -3.75 13.13 8.49
N ALA A 96 -2.44 13.36 8.32
CA ALA A 96 -1.64 14.22 9.19
C ALA A 96 -1.40 15.64 8.66
N ILE A 97 -1.95 16.00 7.49
CA ILE A 97 -1.64 17.27 6.81
C ILE A 97 -1.79 18.49 7.72
N GLN A 98 -2.84 18.57 8.53
CA GLN A 98 -3.01 19.70 9.44
C GLN A 98 -1.91 19.73 10.50
N LEU A 99 -1.58 18.59 11.12
CA LEU A 99 -0.50 18.52 12.12
C LEU A 99 0.87 18.89 11.54
N LEU A 100 1.13 18.52 10.28
CA LEU A 100 2.34 18.90 9.55
C LEU A 100 2.37 20.40 9.25
N LYS A 101 1.24 20.99 8.82
CA LYS A 101 1.12 22.46 8.61
C LYS A 101 1.38 23.26 9.89
N ASP A 102 1.01 22.71 11.04
CA ASP A 102 1.24 23.32 12.36
C ASP A 102 2.71 23.17 12.82
N ASN A 103 3.51 22.30 12.18
CA ASN A 103 4.90 21.96 12.56
C ASN A 103 5.83 21.91 11.34
N GLN A 104 5.87 22.98 10.53
CA GLN A 104 6.51 22.94 9.21
C GLN A 104 8.03 22.70 9.26
N ASP A 105 8.69 23.08 10.36
CA ASP A 105 10.11 22.88 10.61
C ASP A 105 10.50 21.40 10.71
N LYS A 106 9.53 20.51 10.97
CA LYS A 106 9.74 19.07 11.13
C LYS A 106 9.42 18.25 9.88
N ILE A 107 8.92 18.90 8.82
CA ILE A 107 8.46 18.22 7.61
C ILE A 107 9.63 17.58 6.88
N ASN A 108 9.48 16.29 6.59
CA ASN A 108 10.27 15.63 5.57
C ASN A 108 9.62 15.87 4.20
N TRP A 109 10.18 16.81 3.43
CA TRP A 109 9.62 17.24 2.15
C TRP A 109 9.66 16.16 1.06
N THR A 110 10.55 15.17 1.17
CA THR A 110 10.61 14.02 0.27
C THR A 110 9.34 13.18 0.41
N LEU A 111 9.00 12.74 1.63
CA LEU A 111 7.79 11.95 1.88
C LEU A 111 6.51 12.79 1.77
N LEU A 112 6.58 14.09 2.05
CA LEU A 112 5.45 14.98 1.80
C LEU A 112 5.15 15.09 0.30
N SER A 113 6.16 15.04 -0.57
CA SER A 113 5.96 15.16 -2.03
C SER A 113 5.15 14.00 -2.62
N SER A 114 5.25 12.79 -2.05
CA SER A 114 4.39 11.66 -2.42
C SER A 114 3.02 11.65 -1.72
N ASN A 115 2.79 12.53 -0.74
CA ASN A 115 1.55 12.56 0.04
C ASN A 115 0.39 13.15 -0.80
N PRO A 116 -0.68 12.37 -1.09
CA PRO A 116 -1.76 12.81 -1.96
C PRO A 116 -2.60 13.95 -1.36
N ALA A 117 -2.60 14.13 -0.05
CA ALA A 117 -3.31 15.21 0.63
C ALA A 117 -2.47 16.51 0.73
N ALA A 118 -1.18 16.47 0.36
CA ALA A 118 -0.26 17.59 0.47
C ALA A 118 -0.18 18.47 -0.80
N VAL A 119 -0.83 18.10 -1.91
CA VAL A 119 -0.62 18.74 -3.23
C VAL A 119 -0.83 20.26 -3.20
N GLU A 120 -1.89 20.73 -2.56
CA GLU A 120 -2.14 22.17 -2.41
C GLU A 120 -1.02 22.85 -1.62
N PHE A 121 -0.60 22.26 -0.51
CA PHE A 121 0.47 22.79 0.33
C PHE A 121 1.84 22.80 -0.40
N LEU A 122 2.12 21.75 -1.19
CA LEU A 122 3.30 21.69 -2.05
C LEU A 122 3.28 22.75 -3.15
N SER A 123 2.11 23.04 -3.72
CA SER A 123 1.96 24.08 -4.76
C SER A 123 2.32 25.48 -4.26
N MET A 124 2.18 25.74 -2.95
CA MET A 124 2.59 26.98 -2.29
C MET A 124 4.09 26.98 -1.90
N ASN A 125 4.73 25.80 -1.90
CA ASN A 125 6.10 25.57 -1.42
C ASN A 125 6.98 24.91 -2.49
N THR A 126 6.89 25.40 -3.73
CA THR A 126 7.47 24.73 -4.91
C THR A 126 8.98 24.49 -4.87
N LYS A 127 9.72 25.27 -4.07
CA LYS A 127 11.17 25.11 -3.87
C LYS A 127 11.53 23.83 -3.12
N ASN A 128 10.61 23.31 -2.31
CA ASN A 128 10.83 22.12 -1.48
C ASN A 128 10.32 20.83 -2.12
N ILE A 129 9.70 20.91 -3.31
CA ILE A 129 9.15 19.74 -3.99
C ILE A 129 10.28 18.82 -4.47
N TYR A 130 10.20 17.56 -4.06
CA TYR A 130 10.96 16.47 -4.64
C TYR A 130 10.17 15.86 -5.80
N TRP A 131 10.51 16.29 -7.02
CA TRP A 131 9.73 16.02 -8.23
C TRP A 131 9.67 14.54 -8.63
N GLU A 132 10.69 13.78 -8.27
CA GLU A 132 10.68 12.33 -8.39
C GLU A 132 9.49 11.72 -7.64
N TYR A 133 9.40 11.94 -6.33
CA TYR A 133 8.30 11.44 -5.50
C TYR A 133 6.96 12.08 -5.81
N LEU A 134 6.95 13.35 -6.24
CA LEU A 134 5.72 13.98 -6.75
C LEU A 134 5.20 13.26 -8.01
N SER A 135 6.08 12.69 -8.86
CA SER A 135 5.64 11.99 -10.08
C SER A 135 4.79 10.75 -9.76
N LEU A 136 4.98 10.12 -8.60
CA LEU A 136 4.17 9.02 -8.09
C LEU A 136 2.83 9.50 -7.47
N ASN A 137 2.73 10.78 -7.09
CA ASN A 137 1.57 11.32 -6.38
C ASN A 137 0.35 11.42 -7.33
N GLU A 138 -0.65 10.59 -7.08
CA GLU A 138 -1.85 10.47 -7.91
C GLU A 138 -2.68 11.77 -8.00
N ASN A 139 -2.63 12.62 -6.98
CA ASN A 139 -3.36 13.89 -6.95
C ASN A 139 -2.57 15.05 -7.55
N ALA A 140 -1.31 14.85 -7.93
CA ALA A 140 -0.42 15.91 -8.38
C ALA A 140 -0.34 16.08 -9.90
N MET A 141 -1.15 15.36 -10.70
CA MET A 141 -1.06 15.34 -12.17
C MET A 141 -1.03 16.72 -12.83
N LYS A 142 -1.85 17.67 -12.35
CA LYS A 142 -1.85 19.04 -12.85
C LYS A 142 -0.48 19.71 -12.66
N LEU A 143 0.06 19.66 -11.44
CA LEU A 143 1.34 20.27 -11.08
C LEU A 143 2.52 19.61 -11.82
N ILE A 144 2.47 18.28 -12.00
CA ILE A 144 3.45 17.50 -12.77
C ILE A 144 3.45 17.95 -14.24
N ILE A 145 2.29 18.05 -14.88
CA ILE A 145 2.16 18.41 -16.31
C ILE A 145 2.56 19.86 -16.57
N GLU A 146 2.34 20.78 -15.62
CA GLU A 146 2.84 22.16 -15.70
C GLU A 146 4.38 22.24 -15.65
N ASN A 147 5.04 21.20 -15.10
CA ASN A 147 6.48 21.14 -14.88
C ASN A 147 7.17 19.98 -15.63
N LYS A 148 6.80 19.77 -16.90
CA LYS A 148 7.19 18.61 -17.74
C LYS A 148 8.67 18.22 -17.73
N LYS A 149 9.59 19.18 -17.55
CA LYS A 149 11.04 18.94 -17.53
C LYS A 149 11.52 18.22 -16.26
N LYS A 150 10.69 18.16 -15.22
CA LYS A 150 11.01 17.57 -13.91
C LYS A 150 10.37 16.20 -13.68
N ILE A 151 9.66 15.68 -14.67
CA ILE A 151 8.96 14.39 -14.58
C ILE A 151 10.00 13.27 -14.46
N ASN A 152 9.86 12.45 -13.40
CA ASN A 152 10.44 11.12 -13.38
C ASN A 152 9.45 10.17 -14.08
N TRP A 153 9.79 9.70 -15.29
CA TRP A 153 8.90 8.89 -16.12
C TRP A 153 8.72 7.45 -15.62
N GLU A 154 9.70 6.93 -14.89
CA GLU A 154 9.63 5.62 -14.26
C GLU A 154 8.55 5.63 -13.17
N LEU A 155 8.64 6.56 -12.21
CA LEU A 155 7.64 6.69 -11.15
C LEU A 155 6.28 7.16 -11.67
N LEU A 156 6.25 8.03 -12.69
CA LEU A 156 5.00 8.41 -13.34
C LEU A 156 4.30 7.20 -13.99
N SER A 157 5.05 6.20 -14.46
CA SER A 157 4.47 4.98 -15.05
C SER A 157 3.67 4.16 -14.01
N SER A 158 3.98 4.31 -12.72
CA SER A 158 3.20 3.71 -11.62
C SER A 158 1.99 4.55 -11.20
N ASN A 159 1.89 5.81 -11.65
CA ASN A 159 0.85 6.72 -11.21
C ASN A 159 -0.50 6.36 -11.87
N PRO A 160 -1.55 6.01 -11.09
CA PRO A 160 -2.83 5.54 -11.63
C PRO A 160 -3.57 6.62 -12.44
N ASN A 161 -3.30 7.90 -12.18
CA ASN A 161 -3.94 9.02 -12.87
C ASN A 161 -3.11 9.52 -14.08
N ALA A 162 -1.98 8.87 -14.40
CA ALA A 162 -1.10 9.28 -15.49
C ALA A 162 -1.35 8.56 -16.82
N ILE A 163 -2.23 7.55 -16.88
CA ILE A 163 -2.41 6.67 -18.04
C ILE A 163 -2.66 7.44 -19.35
N GLU A 164 -3.55 8.44 -19.32
CA GLU A 164 -3.83 9.25 -20.51
C GLU A 164 -2.58 10.01 -20.99
N TYR A 165 -1.81 10.58 -20.06
CA TYR A 165 -0.60 11.33 -20.38
C TYR A 165 0.54 10.40 -20.87
N LEU A 166 0.68 9.23 -20.27
CA LEU A 166 1.64 8.19 -20.66
C LEU A 166 1.33 7.63 -22.05
N SER A 167 0.05 7.45 -22.40
CA SER A 167 -0.38 6.96 -23.72
C SER A 167 0.06 7.88 -24.88
N LYS A 168 0.24 9.17 -24.61
CA LYS A 168 0.77 10.17 -25.57
C LYS A 168 2.31 10.18 -25.62
N ASN A 169 2.98 9.44 -24.73
CA ASN A 169 4.43 9.45 -24.51
C ASN A 169 5.00 8.02 -24.39
N ILE A 170 4.49 7.07 -25.17
CA ILE A 170 4.78 5.62 -25.05
C ILE A 170 6.28 5.29 -24.97
N LYS A 171 7.13 6.04 -25.68
CA LYS A 171 8.59 5.83 -25.69
C LYS A 171 9.27 6.07 -24.33
N LYS A 172 8.59 6.73 -23.40
CA LYS A 172 9.10 7.07 -22.06
C LYS A 172 8.54 6.17 -20.95
N ILE A 173 7.58 5.31 -21.28
CA ILE A 173 6.96 4.41 -20.31
C ILE A 173 8.01 3.41 -19.83
N ASN A 174 8.11 3.27 -18.51
CA ASN A 174 8.75 2.11 -17.91
C ASN A 174 7.71 0.97 -17.85
N TRP A 175 8.01 -0.14 -18.53
CA TRP A 175 7.07 -1.25 -18.70
C TRP A 175 6.91 -2.13 -17.46
N ASP A 176 7.89 -2.13 -16.56
CA ASP A 176 7.78 -2.81 -15.28
C ASP A 176 6.78 -2.06 -14.39
N HIS A 177 6.97 -0.76 -14.26
CA HIS A 177 6.12 0.13 -13.45
C HIS A 177 4.69 0.27 -13.98
N ILE A 178 4.50 0.28 -15.31
CA ILE A 178 3.14 0.32 -15.88
C ILE A 178 2.41 -1.02 -15.69
N SER A 179 3.12 -2.14 -15.52
CA SER A 179 2.49 -3.46 -15.36
C SER A 179 1.82 -3.62 -14.00
N ILE A 180 2.38 -3.02 -12.94
CA ILE A 180 1.76 -2.96 -11.61
C ILE A 180 0.74 -1.81 -11.45
N ASN A 181 0.71 -0.84 -12.38
CA ASN A 181 -0.22 0.28 -12.32
C ASN A 181 -1.69 -0.21 -12.40
N PRO A 182 -2.54 0.10 -11.40
CA PRO A 182 -3.89 -0.49 -11.32
C PRO A 182 -4.80 -0.03 -12.45
N ASN A 183 -4.58 1.16 -13.03
CA ASN A 183 -5.42 1.71 -14.08
C ASN A 183 -4.89 1.41 -15.49
N SER A 184 -3.80 0.65 -15.62
CA SER A 184 -3.14 0.43 -16.91
C SER A 184 -3.68 -0.74 -17.72
N ILE A 185 -4.52 -1.61 -17.15
CA ILE A 185 -4.92 -2.90 -17.73
C ILE A 185 -5.39 -2.77 -19.19
N GLU A 186 -6.30 -1.83 -19.46
CA GLU A 186 -6.79 -1.61 -20.83
C GLU A 186 -5.66 -1.16 -21.77
N PHE A 187 -4.77 -0.28 -21.31
CA PHE A 187 -3.65 0.22 -22.08
C PHE A 187 -2.63 -0.89 -22.38
N ILE A 188 -2.19 -1.65 -21.37
CA ILE A 188 -1.16 -2.69 -21.54
C ILE A 188 -1.68 -3.90 -22.34
N SER A 189 -2.99 -4.16 -22.35
CA SER A 189 -3.58 -5.22 -23.16
C SER A 189 -3.32 -5.04 -24.66
N LYS A 190 -3.15 -3.79 -25.11
CA LYS A 190 -2.82 -3.41 -26.50
C LYS A 190 -1.31 -3.52 -26.80
N HIS A 191 -0.50 -3.81 -25.79
CA HIS A 191 0.97 -3.87 -25.83
C HIS A 191 1.51 -5.10 -25.11
N ILE A 192 0.82 -6.23 -25.24
CA ILE A 192 1.02 -7.43 -24.43
C ILE A 192 2.44 -8.01 -24.47
N ASN A 193 3.17 -7.75 -25.56
CA ASN A 193 4.54 -8.20 -25.76
C ASN A 193 5.58 -7.42 -24.94
N LYS A 194 5.18 -6.34 -24.27
CA LYS A 194 6.07 -5.51 -23.42
C LYS A 194 5.77 -5.63 -21.94
N VAL A 195 4.68 -6.31 -21.58
CA VAL A 195 4.23 -6.44 -20.20
C VAL A 195 5.22 -7.29 -19.40
N ASN A 196 5.52 -6.82 -18.19
CA ASN A 196 6.19 -7.63 -17.18
C ASN A 196 5.13 -8.46 -16.46
N TRP A 197 5.10 -9.77 -16.74
CA TRP A 197 4.09 -10.68 -16.22
C TRP A 197 4.26 -11.01 -14.74
N ASP A 198 5.49 -10.94 -14.23
CA ASP A 198 5.76 -11.10 -12.81
C ASP A 198 5.05 -9.99 -12.04
N LEU A 199 5.35 -8.73 -12.37
CA LEU A 199 4.74 -7.57 -11.70
C LEU A 199 3.24 -7.44 -11.99
N LEU A 200 2.78 -7.87 -13.16
CA LEU A 200 1.35 -7.93 -13.45
C LEU A 200 0.60 -8.90 -12.53
N SER A 201 1.25 -9.95 -12.04
CA SER A 201 0.63 -10.93 -11.12
C SER A 201 0.27 -10.32 -9.76
N GLU A 202 0.95 -9.25 -9.36
CA GLU A 202 0.61 -8.45 -8.16
C GLU A 202 -0.56 -7.48 -8.41
N ASN A 203 -0.82 -7.13 -9.68
CA ASN A 203 -1.85 -6.16 -10.03
C ASN A 203 -3.26 -6.73 -9.82
N ARG A 204 -3.98 -6.20 -8.84
CA ARG A 204 -5.34 -6.65 -8.47
C ARG A 204 -6.36 -6.52 -9.59
N ASN A 205 -6.14 -5.62 -10.55
CA ASN A 205 -7.05 -5.42 -11.68
C ASN A 205 -6.70 -6.32 -12.88
N ALA A 206 -5.61 -7.10 -12.81
CA ALA A 206 -5.13 -7.92 -13.91
C ALA A 206 -5.67 -9.36 -13.93
N ILE A 207 -6.51 -9.76 -12.97
CA ILE A 207 -6.94 -11.16 -12.80
C ILE A 207 -7.50 -11.76 -14.10
N GLU A 208 -8.35 -11.04 -14.83
CA GLU A 208 -8.90 -11.53 -16.10
C GLU A 208 -7.83 -11.72 -17.19
N LEU A 209 -6.81 -10.86 -17.21
CA LEU A 209 -5.70 -10.95 -18.17
C LEU A 209 -4.78 -12.13 -17.82
N LEU A 210 -4.53 -12.35 -16.53
CA LEU A 210 -3.75 -13.47 -16.02
C LEU A 210 -4.45 -14.82 -16.29
N LEU A 211 -5.77 -14.89 -16.10
CA LEU A 211 -6.55 -16.10 -16.40
C LEU A 211 -6.49 -16.52 -17.87
N LYS A 212 -6.29 -15.57 -18.79
CA LYS A 212 -6.09 -15.83 -20.23
C LYS A 212 -4.66 -16.23 -20.59
N ASN A 213 -3.71 -16.09 -19.66
CA ASN A 213 -2.27 -16.30 -19.86
C ASN A 213 -1.66 -17.01 -18.64
N GLN A 214 -2.27 -18.14 -18.23
CA GLN A 214 -1.93 -18.81 -16.96
C GLN A 214 -0.48 -19.31 -16.90
N ASP A 215 0.11 -19.61 -18.05
CA ASP A 215 1.51 -20.00 -18.20
C ASP A 215 2.50 -18.91 -17.79
N LYS A 216 2.05 -17.66 -17.69
CA LYS A 216 2.87 -16.49 -17.34
C LYS A 216 2.66 -15.99 -15.92
N ILE A 217 1.81 -16.66 -15.14
CA ILE A 217 1.51 -16.26 -13.77
C ILE A 217 2.74 -16.49 -12.90
N ASN A 218 3.16 -15.44 -12.19
CA ASN A 218 4.07 -15.56 -11.08
C ASN A 218 3.27 -15.88 -9.81
N TRP A 219 3.26 -17.16 -9.43
CA TRP A 219 2.46 -17.65 -8.30
C TRP A 219 2.92 -17.12 -6.95
N TYR A 220 4.20 -16.78 -6.81
CA TYR A 220 4.74 -16.14 -5.61
C TYR A 220 4.07 -14.78 -5.40
N LEU A 221 4.13 -13.88 -6.39
CA LEU A 221 3.50 -12.55 -6.30
C LEU A 221 1.97 -12.62 -6.28
N LEU A 222 1.37 -13.56 -7.02
CA LEU A 222 -0.07 -13.76 -7.04
C LEU A 222 -0.61 -14.19 -5.66
N SER A 223 0.17 -14.91 -4.85
CA SER A 223 -0.28 -15.39 -3.53
C SER A 223 -0.63 -14.23 -2.59
N GLY A 224 0.07 -13.09 -2.70
CA GLY A 224 -0.25 -11.85 -1.97
C GLY A 224 -1.42 -11.04 -2.55
N ASN A 225 -1.92 -11.39 -3.74
CA ASN A 225 -2.95 -10.63 -4.44
C ASN A 225 -4.37 -11.00 -3.94
N PRO A 226 -5.10 -10.12 -3.24
CA PRO A 226 -6.42 -10.44 -2.70
C PRO A 226 -7.50 -10.63 -3.77
N ALA A 227 -7.32 -10.08 -4.98
CA ALA A 227 -8.25 -10.31 -6.07
C ALA A 227 -8.10 -11.75 -6.65
N ALA A 228 -7.00 -12.44 -6.34
CA ALA A 228 -6.70 -13.79 -6.83
C ALA A 228 -7.20 -14.92 -5.91
N ILE A 229 -7.87 -14.63 -4.78
CA ILE A 229 -8.19 -15.64 -3.76
C ILE A 229 -8.93 -16.87 -4.31
N ARG A 230 -9.81 -16.69 -5.29
CA ARG A 230 -10.51 -17.80 -5.96
C ARG A 230 -9.54 -18.68 -6.75
N LEU A 231 -8.65 -18.07 -7.51
CA LEU A 231 -7.64 -18.79 -8.30
C LEU A 231 -6.65 -19.55 -7.39
N LEU A 232 -6.26 -18.95 -6.25
CA LEU A 232 -5.41 -19.59 -5.25
C LEU A 232 -6.10 -20.79 -4.60
N THR A 233 -7.40 -20.70 -4.31
CA THR A 233 -8.20 -21.81 -3.73
C THR A 233 -8.17 -23.06 -4.62
N GLU A 234 -8.15 -22.87 -5.95
CA GLU A 234 -8.12 -23.94 -6.95
C GLU A 234 -6.69 -24.46 -7.26
N ASN A 235 -5.64 -23.77 -6.78
CA ASN A 235 -4.24 -24.05 -7.10
C ASN A 235 -3.36 -24.04 -5.83
N GLN A 236 -3.81 -24.70 -4.76
CA GLN A 236 -3.15 -24.66 -3.46
C GLN A 236 -1.71 -25.20 -3.46
N ASP A 237 -1.38 -26.05 -4.43
CA ASP A 237 -0.04 -26.60 -4.65
C ASP A 237 0.98 -25.55 -5.12
N LYS A 238 0.52 -24.42 -5.65
CA LYS A 238 1.36 -23.34 -6.17
C LYS A 238 1.51 -22.15 -5.23
N ILE A 239 0.80 -22.18 -4.10
CA ILE A 239 0.76 -21.08 -3.15
C ILE A 239 2.12 -20.89 -2.48
N ASP A 240 2.60 -19.65 -2.49
CA ASP A 240 3.60 -19.20 -1.53
C ASP A 240 2.91 -18.76 -0.24
N TRP A 241 3.14 -19.48 0.85
CA TRP A 241 2.41 -19.28 2.11
C TRP A 241 2.86 -18.02 2.86
N MET A 242 4.10 -17.57 2.66
CA MET A 242 4.59 -16.33 3.23
C MET A 242 3.84 -15.15 2.58
N MET A 243 3.79 -15.09 1.25
CA MET A 243 3.05 -14.08 0.51
C MET A 243 1.53 -14.17 0.77
N LEU A 244 0.99 -15.38 0.89
CA LEU A 244 -0.43 -15.57 1.24
C LEU A 244 -0.76 -14.99 2.62
N SER A 245 0.17 -14.99 3.57
CA SER A 245 -0.06 -14.47 4.93
C SER A 245 -0.32 -12.96 4.95
N GLU A 246 0.19 -12.22 3.95
CA GLU A 246 -0.11 -10.80 3.74
C GLU A 246 -1.48 -10.56 3.09
N ASN A 247 -2.04 -11.59 2.44
CA ASN A 247 -3.27 -11.46 1.66
C ASN A 247 -4.49 -11.32 2.59
N PRO A 248 -5.17 -10.16 2.64
CA PRO A 248 -6.31 -9.98 3.54
C PRO A 248 -7.54 -10.81 3.14
N ALA A 249 -7.57 -11.36 1.93
CA ALA A 249 -8.68 -12.18 1.44
C ALA A 249 -8.65 -13.63 1.97
N ILE A 250 -7.61 -14.04 2.71
CA ILE A 250 -7.63 -15.32 3.43
C ILE A 250 -8.55 -15.32 4.66
N PHE A 251 -9.15 -14.17 4.97
CA PHE A 251 -10.10 -13.99 6.06
C PHE A 251 -11.50 -13.69 5.53
N VAL A 252 -12.51 -14.28 6.17
CA VAL A 252 -13.94 -14.00 5.94
C VAL A 252 -14.51 -13.23 7.12
N GLU A 253 -15.35 -12.22 6.84
CA GLU A 253 -16.07 -11.47 7.86
C GLU A 253 -17.23 -12.31 8.41
N CYS A 254 -17.25 -12.52 9.73
CA CYS A 254 -18.32 -13.20 10.44
C CYS A 254 -19.54 -12.25 10.56
N LYS A 255 -20.73 -12.79 10.28
CA LYS A 255 -22.01 -12.11 10.52
C LYS A 255 -22.49 -12.27 11.95
#